data_AF-A0A7S6VWD6-F1
#
_entry.id   AF-A0A7S6VWD6-F1
#
_cell.length_a   1.000
_cell.length_b   1.000
_cell.length_c   1.000
_cell.angle_alpha   90.00
_cell.angle_beta   90.00
_cell.angle_gamma   90.00
#
_symmetry.space_group_name_H-M   'P 1'
#
loop_
_entity.id
_entity.type
_entity.pdbx_description
1 polymer ?
#
loop_
_entity_poly.entity_id
_entity_poly.type
_entity_poly.pdbx_seq_one_letter_code
_entity_poly.pdbx_strand_id
1 'polypeptide(L)'
;MIKRIPCEADLLSTDHEIYGNAISRCQNAAQDCPEAGYCKYGECFNQLSYVESVERLEVIEKELEHYKSKWSKLNSQHLHLISCLKLAVSDAVKNNNSEYAFAYRSCLTMLERVI
;
A
#
# COMPACT_ATOMS: atom_id res chain seq x y z
N MET A 1 -27.18 15.33 -0.57
CA MET A 1 -26.42 15.88 -1.71
C MET A 1 -25.05 15.23 -1.72
N ILE A 2 -24.67 14.62 -2.85
CA ILE A 2 -23.39 13.92 -2.99
C ILE A 2 -22.26 14.93 -2.76
N LYS A 3 -21.45 14.70 -1.72
CA LYS A 3 -20.30 15.54 -1.37
C LYS A 3 -19.18 15.27 -2.38
N ARG A 4 -19.28 15.88 -3.58
CA ARG A 4 -18.16 15.93 -4.52
C ARG A 4 -17.00 16.66 -3.83
N ILE A 5 -15.83 16.04 -3.83
CA ILE A 5 -14.58 16.66 -3.39
C ILE A 5 -14.22 17.74 -4.43
N PRO A 6 -13.98 19.00 -4.02
CA PRO A 6 -13.59 20.04 -4.96
C PRO A 6 -12.32 19.66 -5.72
N CYS A 7 -12.26 19.95 -7.02
CA CYS A 7 -11.06 19.76 -7.84
C CYS A 7 -10.51 21.09 -8.38
N GLU A 8 -9.36 21.05 -9.06
CA GLU A 8 -8.70 22.22 -9.64
C GLU A 8 -9.64 23.10 -10.48
N ALA A 9 -10.54 22.49 -11.27
CA ALA A 9 -11.52 23.21 -12.07
C ALA A 9 -12.52 24.02 -11.22
N ASP A 10 -12.87 23.56 -10.02
CA ASP A 10 -13.77 24.26 -9.12
C ASP A 10 -13.11 25.53 -8.52
N LEU A 11 -11.77 25.60 -8.50
CA LEU A 11 -11.00 26.76 -8.01
C LEU A 11 -10.54 27.72 -9.08
N LEU A 12 -10.53 27.27 -10.32
CA LEU A 12 -10.37 28.10 -11.50
C LEU A 12 -11.73 28.56 -12.06
N SER A 13 -12.84 28.19 -11.39
CA SER A 13 -14.18 28.58 -11.79
C SER A 13 -14.40 30.09 -11.67
N THR A 14 -15.03 30.67 -12.69
CA THR A 14 -15.50 32.07 -12.67
C THR A 14 -16.83 32.22 -11.91
N ASP A 15 -17.51 31.10 -11.64
CA ASP A 15 -18.69 31.04 -10.79
C ASP A 15 -18.27 31.20 -9.31
N HIS A 16 -18.77 32.27 -8.70
CA HIS A 16 -18.41 32.66 -7.33
C HIS A 16 -18.91 31.67 -6.28
N GLU A 17 -20.00 30.93 -6.52
CA GLU A 17 -20.52 29.93 -5.58
C GLU A 17 -19.69 28.65 -5.62
N ILE A 18 -19.25 28.22 -6.81
CA ILE A 18 -18.38 27.05 -6.98
C ILE A 18 -17.00 27.32 -6.35
N TYR A 19 -16.43 28.47 -6.68
CA TYR A 19 -15.15 28.93 -6.12
C TYR A 19 -15.23 29.11 -4.60
N GLY A 20 -16.26 29.80 -4.10
CA GLY A 20 -16.45 30.06 -2.67
C GLY A 20 -16.63 28.77 -1.86
N ASN A 21 -17.39 27.80 -2.38
CA ASN A 21 -17.54 26.48 -1.76
C ASN A 21 -16.23 25.67 -1.77
N ALA A 22 -15.46 25.73 -2.86
CA ALA A 22 -14.17 25.06 -2.95
C ALA A 22 -13.15 25.62 -1.96
N ILE A 23 -13.05 26.96 -1.85
CA ILE A 23 -12.19 27.64 -0.88
C ILE A 23 -12.64 27.37 0.55
N SER A 24 -13.92 27.53 0.85
CA SER A 24 -14.45 27.32 2.21
C SER A 24 -14.21 25.89 2.67
N ARG A 25 -14.36 24.89 1.79
CA ARG A 25 -14.02 23.50 2.12
C ARG A 25 -12.53 23.29 2.29
N CYS A 26 -11.68 23.92 1.48
CA CYS A 26 -10.23 23.82 1.68
C CYS A 26 -9.79 24.45 3.02
N GLN A 27 -10.37 25.58 3.40
CA GLN A 27 -10.07 26.29 4.65
C GLN A 27 -10.62 25.56 5.88
N ASN A 28 -11.82 24.97 5.78
CA ASN A 28 -12.43 24.21 6.87
C ASN A 28 -11.92 22.76 6.97
N ALA A 29 -11.33 22.21 5.91
CA ALA A 29 -10.61 20.94 5.91
C ALA A 29 -9.20 21.05 6.54
N ALA A 30 -8.88 22.17 7.19
CA ALA A 30 -7.72 22.29 8.07
C ALA A 30 -7.69 21.27 9.24
N GLN A 31 -8.70 20.39 9.38
CA GLN A 31 -8.64 19.20 10.22
C GLN A 31 -7.96 17.99 9.54
N ASP A 32 -7.86 17.96 8.21
CA ASP A 32 -7.31 16.85 7.42
C ASP A 32 -6.04 17.22 6.60
N CYS A 33 -5.66 18.49 6.49
CA CYS A 33 -4.31 18.83 6.04
C CYS A 33 -3.33 18.70 7.24
N PRO A 34 -2.22 17.93 7.14
CA PRO A 34 -1.25 17.80 8.22
C PRO A 34 -0.66 19.16 8.63
N GLU A 35 -0.19 19.30 9.88
CA GLU A 35 0.25 20.57 10.53
C GLU A 35 1.18 21.48 9.70
N ALA A 36 1.85 20.94 8.67
CA ALA A 36 2.74 21.65 7.77
C ALA A 36 2.15 21.97 6.37
N GLY A 37 0.84 21.84 6.16
CA GLY A 37 0.19 22.04 4.85
C GLY A 37 -0.42 23.43 4.65
N TYR A 38 -0.41 23.95 3.42
CA TYR A 38 -1.27 25.08 3.02
C TYR A 38 -2.02 24.79 1.71
N CYS A 39 -3.18 25.41 1.54
CA CYS A 39 -4.03 25.23 0.35
C CYS A 39 -3.57 26.16 -0.79
N LYS A 40 -3.23 25.59 -1.94
CA LYS A 40 -3.01 26.32 -3.19
C LYS A 40 -3.70 25.55 -4.31
N TYR A 41 -4.52 26.20 -5.13
CA TYR A 41 -5.23 25.57 -6.25
C TYR A 41 -6.06 24.30 -5.92
N GLY A 42 -6.39 24.03 -4.65
CA GLY A 42 -7.34 22.98 -4.24
C GLY A 42 -6.75 21.69 -3.78
N GLU A 43 -5.43 21.66 -3.69
CA GLU A 43 -4.69 20.55 -3.16
C GLU A 43 -4.02 20.99 -1.84
N CYS A 44 -3.93 20.10 -0.85
CA CYS A 44 -3.07 20.33 0.32
C CYS A 44 -1.62 20.21 -0.17
N PHE A 45 -0.89 21.32 -0.22
CA PHE A 45 0.55 21.31 -0.50
C PHE A 45 1.31 21.26 0.84
N ASN A 46 2.25 20.31 0.98
CA ASN A 46 3.21 20.34 2.09
C ASN A 46 4.10 21.58 1.95
N GLN A 47 4.35 22.31 3.04
CA GLN A 47 5.30 23.43 3.11
C GLN A 47 6.78 23.00 3.00
N LEU A 48 7.05 21.73 2.71
CA LEU A 48 8.42 21.28 2.53
C LEU A 48 9.04 22.08 1.40
N SER A 49 10.14 22.76 1.70
CA SER A 49 11.02 23.33 0.70
C SER A 49 11.45 22.23 -0.28
N TYR A 50 11.96 22.62 -1.44
CA TYR A 50 12.51 21.66 -2.42
C TYR A 50 13.52 20.71 -1.76
N VAL A 51 14.39 21.24 -0.88
CA VAL A 51 15.39 20.45 -0.16
C VAL A 51 14.75 19.43 0.77
N GLU A 52 13.80 19.84 1.60
CA GLU A 52 13.11 18.93 2.53
C GLU A 52 12.27 17.88 1.79
N SER A 53 11.70 18.24 0.64
CA SER A 53 10.98 17.29 -0.23
C SER A 53 11.91 16.23 -0.81
N VAL A 54 13.10 16.63 -1.26
CA VAL A 54 14.14 15.71 -1.77
C VAL A 54 14.62 14.79 -0.65
N GLU A 55 14.94 15.32 0.53
CA GLU A 55 15.35 14.52 1.69
C GLU A 55 14.27 13.49 2.08
N ARG A 56 12.99 13.89 2.04
CA ARG A 56 11.89 12.98 2.34
C ARG A 56 11.74 11.89 1.29
N LEU A 57 11.91 12.21 0.01
CA LEU A 57 11.92 11.22 -1.07
C LEU A 57 13.05 10.21 -0.90
N GLU A 58 14.26 10.66 -0.55
CA GLU A 58 15.40 9.76 -0.29
C GLU A 58 15.13 8.79 0.87
N VAL A 59 14.46 9.25 1.93
CA VAL A 59 14.05 8.37 3.04
C VAL A 59 13.03 7.34 2.57
N ILE A 60 12.02 7.75 1.80
CA ILE A 60 10.99 6.85 1.26
C ILE A 60 11.62 5.81 0.31
N GLU A 61 12.58 6.22 -0.53
CA GLU A 61 13.30 5.30 -1.41
C GLU A 61 14.08 4.24 -0.61
N LYS A 62 14.75 4.64 0.46
CA LYS A 62 15.45 3.71 1.36
C LYS A 62 14.49 2.75 2.07
N GLU A 63 13.36 3.26 2.57
CA GLU A 63 12.31 2.43 3.19
C GLU A 63 11.74 1.44 2.18
N LEU A 64 11.44 1.88 0.97
CA LEU A 64 10.93 1.04 -0.10
C LEU A 64 11.92 -0.08 -0.45
N GLU A 65 13.21 0.25 -0.58
CA GLU A 65 14.24 -0.75 -0.86
C GLU A 65 14.37 -1.77 0.29
N HIS A 66 14.30 -1.31 1.54
CA HIS A 66 14.26 -2.19 2.70
C HIS A 66 13.06 -3.15 2.66
N TYR A 67 11.86 -2.64 2.35
CA TYR A 67 10.66 -3.46 2.23
C TYR A 67 10.73 -4.46 1.07
N LYS A 68 11.27 -4.06 -0.10
CA LYS A 68 11.50 -4.96 -1.23
C LYS A 68 12.43 -6.11 -0.86
N SER A 69 13.53 -5.80 -0.17
CA SER A 69 14.48 -6.80 0.30
C SER A 69 13.84 -7.78 1.30
N LYS A 70 13.08 -7.25 2.28
CA LYS A 70 12.36 -8.05 3.26
C LYS A 70 11.31 -8.96 2.61
N TRP A 71 10.56 -8.42 1.64
CA TRP A 71 9.59 -9.19 0.87
C TRP A 71 10.26 -10.28 0.04
N SER A 72 11.36 -9.99 -0.66
CA SER A 72 12.13 -10.98 -1.43
C SER A 72 12.62 -12.14 -0.55
N LYS A 73 13.11 -11.83 0.65
CA LYS A 73 13.50 -12.85 1.63
C LYS A 73 12.31 -13.70 2.09
N LEU A 74 11.17 -13.07 2.41
CA LEU A 74 9.97 -13.78 2.83
C LEU A 74 9.43 -14.68 1.70
N ASN A 75 9.43 -14.16 0.47
CA ASN A 75 8.99 -14.90 -0.71
C ASN A 75 9.88 -16.13 -0.98
N SER A 76 11.20 -15.97 -0.89
CA SER A 76 12.12 -17.12 -1.05
C SER A 76 11.95 -18.17 0.04
N GLN A 77 11.72 -17.78 1.30
CA GLN A 77 11.41 -18.70 2.39
C GLN A 77 10.07 -19.42 2.17
N HIS A 78 9.06 -18.72 1.67
CA HIS A 78 7.75 -19.29 1.34
C HIS A 78 7.85 -20.34 0.22
N LEU A 79 8.56 -20.02 -0.87
CA LEU A 79 8.81 -20.95 -1.96
C LEU A 79 9.63 -22.17 -1.51
N HIS A 80 10.62 -21.96 -0.64
CA HIS A 80 11.39 -23.06 -0.05
C HIS A 80 10.52 -23.99 0.79
N LEU A 81 9.64 -23.43 1.63
CA LEU A 81 8.69 -24.22 2.43
C LEU A 81 7.74 -25.06 1.55
N ILE A 82 7.20 -24.47 0.49
CA ILE A 82 6.36 -25.19 -0.48
C ILE A 82 7.14 -26.34 -1.12
N SER A 83 8.39 -26.12 -1.52
CA SER A 83 9.25 -27.16 -2.09
C SER A 83 9.48 -28.32 -1.10
N CYS A 84 9.83 -28.00 0.14
CA CYS A 84 10.01 -28.98 1.22
C CYS A 84 8.73 -29.78 1.49
N LEU A 85 7.57 -29.15 1.51
CA LEU A 85 6.29 -29.83 1.67
C LEU A 85 5.96 -30.75 0.48
N LYS A 86 6.27 -30.33 -0.76
CA LYS A 86 6.09 -31.19 -1.95
C LYS A 86 6.96 -32.44 -1.86
N LEU A 87 8.20 -32.31 -1.39
CA LEU A 87 9.09 -33.46 -1.13
C LEU A 87 8.51 -34.36 -0.03
N ALA A 88 8.06 -33.79 1.10
CA ALA A 88 7.47 -34.54 2.20
C ALA A 88 6.19 -35.30 1.79
N VAL A 89 5.36 -34.73 0.91
CA VAL A 89 4.22 -35.46 0.30
C VAL A 89 4.72 -36.66 -0.49
N SER A 90 5.74 -36.49 -1.34
CA SER A 90 6.30 -37.57 -2.16
C SER A 90 6.82 -38.71 -1.29
N ASP A 91 7.55 -38.40 -0.23
CA ASP A 91 8.09 -39.38 0.69
C ASP A 91 7.00 -40.08 1.51
N ALA A 92 5.98 -39.35 1.99
CA ALA A 92 4.84 -39.95 2.69
C ALA A 92 4.07 -40.92 1.79
N VAL A 93 3.86 -40.57 0.51
CA VAL A 93 3.21 -41.45 -0.47
C VAL A 93 4.03 -42.71 -0.72
N LYS A 94 5.35 -42.58 -0.92
CA LYS A 94 6.26 -43.72 -1.12
C LYS A 94 6.27 -44.68 0.06
N ASN A 95 6.21 -44.13 1.28
CA ASN A 95 6.18 -44.91 2.52
C ASN A 95 4.76 -45.40 2.91
N ASN A 96 3.78 -45.25 2.02
CA ASN A 96 2.37 -45.61 2.21
C ASN A 96 1.74 -44.99 3.48
N ASN A 97 2.20 -43.80 3.86
CA ASN A 97 1.74 -43.08 5.03
C ASN A 97 0.68 -42.04 4.64
N SER A 98 -0.55 -42.52 4.48
CA SER A 98 -1.68 -41.76 3.92
C SER A 98 -2.10 -40.55 4.77
N GLU A 99 -2.02 -40.65 6.09
CA GLU A 99 -2.37 -39.57 7.02
C GLU A 99 -1.42 -38.37 6.84
N TYR A 100 -0.12 -38.61 6.80
CA TYR A 100 0.88 -37.57 6.58
C TYR A 100 0.79 -36.99 5.17
N ALA A 101 0.58 -37.83 4.15
CA ALA A 101 0.38 -37.36 2.78
C ALA A 101 -0.84 -36.42 2.67
N PHE A 102 -1.94 -36.75 3.35
CA PHE A 102 -3.13 -35.89 3.41
C PHE A 102 -2.86 -34.57 4.14
N ALA A 103 -2.20 -34.62 5.30
CA ALA A 103 -1.86 -33.43 6.07
C ALA A 103 -0.98 -32.45 5.27
N TYR A 104 0.09 -32.96 4.65
CA TYR A 104 1.00 -32.12 3.85
C TYR A 104 0.31 -31.53 2.60
N ARG A 105 -0.56 -32.28 1.92
CA ARG A 105 -1.37 -31.76 0.80
C ARG A 105 -2.32 -30.65 1.24
N SER A 106 -2.92 -30.79 2.43
CA SER A 106 -3.78 -29.77 3.01
C SER A 106 -3.01 -28.49 3.29
N CYS A 107 -1.81 -28.60 3.90
CA CYS A 107 -0.92 -27.46 4.13
C CYS A 107 -0.50 -26.78 2.83
N LEU A 108 -0.12 -27.54 1.80
CA LEU A 108 0.22 -26.99 0.48
C LEU A 108 -0.95 -26.21 -0.11
N THR A 109 -2.16 -26.76 -0.06
CA THR A 109 -3.36 -26.10 -0.59
C THR A 109 -3.62 -24.76 0.11
N MET A 110 -3.35 -24.65 1.41
CA MET A 110 -3.50 -23.39 2.14
C MET A 110 -2.41 -22.38 1.76
N LEU A 111 -1.16 -22.83 1.62
CA LEU A 111 -0.03 -21.96 1.31
C LEU A 111 -0.06 -21.45 -0.14
N GLU A 112 -0.47 -22.28 -1.09
CA GLU A 112 -0.56 -21.92 -2.51
C GLU A 112 -1.73 -20.96 -2.82
N ARG A 113 -2.71 -20.79 -1.92
CA ARG A 113 -3.80 -19.80 -2.08
C ARG A 113 -3.38 -18.35 -1.83
N VAL A 114 -2.23 -18.16 -1.19
CA VAL A 114 -1.72 -16.83 -0.77
C VAL A 114 -0.76 -16.25 -1.82
N ILE A 115 -0.42 -17.04 -2.84
CA ILE A 115 0.33 -16.64 -4.05
C ILE A 115 -0.66 -16.12 -5.09
#